data_AF-A0A7V9GAW1-F1
#
_entry.id   AF-A0A7V9GAW1-F1
#
_cell.length_a   1.000
_cell.length_b   1.000
_cell.length_c   1.000
_cell.angle_alpha   90.00
_cell.angle_beta   90.00
_cell.angle_gamma   90.00
#
_symmetry.space_group_name_H-M   'P 1'
#
loop_
_entity.id
_entity.type
_entity.pdbx_description
1 polymer ?
#
loop_
_entity_poly.entity_id
_entity_poly.type
_entity_poly.pdbx_seq_one_letter_code
_entity_poly.pdbx_strand_id
1 'polypeptide(L)' 'MEKLSEERLEKIRQLIMNPRPGSKVAAALEFGIDLTLTFGQLKKTPQQRVDDLQSIMRSFEEIARARTELRKRK' A
#
# COMPACT_ATOMS: atom_id res chain seq x y z
N MET A 1 -15.09 -8.50 5.92
CA MET A 1 -13.79 -9.04 6.36
C MET A 1 -13.20 -8.04 7.33
N GLU A 2 -12.98 -8.45 8.58
CA GLU A 2 -12.42 -7.59 9.64
C GLU A 2 -10.92 -7.36 9.45
N LYS A 3 -10.42 -6.30 10.08
CA LYS A 3 -8.98 -6.02 10.14
C LYS A 3 -8.27 -7.14 10.91
N LEU A 4 -7.04 -7.46 10.52
CA LEU A 4 -6.19 -8.38 11.30
C LEU A 4 -5.93 -7.82 12.70
N SER A 5 -5.83 -8.71 13.68
CA SER A 5 -5.39 -8.31 15.03
C SER A 5 -3.95 -7.79 14.99
N GLU A 6 -3.64 -6.88 15.91
CA GLU A 6 -2.31 -6.27 16.02
C GLU A 6 -1.23 -7.33 16.30
N GLU A 7 -1.54 -8.37 17.09
CA GLU A 7 -0.62 -9.50 17.30
C GLU A 7 -0.28 -10.23 15.99
N ARG A 8 -1.27 -10.46 15.12
CA ARG A 8 -1.04 -11.10 13.82
C ARG A 8 -0.25 -10.18 12.90
N LEU A 9 -0.52 -8.89 12.91
CA LEU A 9 0.24 -7.90 12.14
C LEU A 9 1.71 -7.87 12.57
N GLU A 10 2.00 -7.92 13.87
CA GLU A 10 3.38 -7.94 14.36
C GLU A 10 4.10 -9.24 13.96
N LYS A 11 3.44 -10.40 14.05
CA LYS A 11 4.01 -11.66 13.55
C LYS A 11 4.36 -11.59 12.07
N ILE A 12 3.50 -11.00 11.24
CA ILE A 12 3.75 -10.81 9.81
C ILE A 12 4.91 -9.83 9.60
N ARG A 13 4.96 -8.73 10.37
CA ARG A 13 6.06 -7.77 10.31
C ARG A 13 7.40 -8.44 10.58
N GLN A 14 7.47 -9.28 11.61
CA GLN A 14 8.69 -10.03 11.93
C GLN A 14 9.11 -10.98 10.81
N LEU A 15 8.16 -11.67 10.18
CA LEU A 15 8.46 -12.54 9.03
C LEU A 15 9.03 -11.75 7.84
N ILE A 16 8.55 -10.53 7.60
CA ILE A 16 9.01 -9.66 6.51
C ILE A 16 10.38 -9.05 6.82
N MET A 17 10.58 -8.56 8.05
CA MET A 17 11.82 -7.88 8.45
C MET A 17 12.98 -8.86 8.71
N ASN A 18 12.66 -10.09 9.14
CA ASN A 18 13.63 -11.13 9.47
C ASN A 18 13.24 -12.44 8.77
N PRO A 19 13.27 -12.49 7.43
CA PRO A 19 12.85 -13.66 6.70
C PRO A 19 13.82 -14.81 6.95
N ARG A 20 13.27 -15.99 7.23
CA ARG A 20 14.10 -17.20 7.33
C ARG A 20 14.77 -17.46 5.97
N PRO A 21 16.09 -17.75 5.93
CA PRO A 21 16.77 -18.12 4.68
C PRO A 21 16.05 -19.26 3.96
N GLY A 22 15.95 -19.17 2.63
CA GLY A 22 15.23 -20.15 1.80
C GLY A 22 13.70 -20.12 1.91
N SER A 23 13.12 -19.23 2.72
CA SER A 23 11.66 -19.06 2.77
C SER A 23 11.14 -18.32 1.54
N LYS A 24 9.83 -18.45 1.27
CA LYS A 24 9.17 -17.68 0.21
C LYS A 24 9.25 -16.17 0.42
N VAL A 25 9.34 -15.72 1.68
CA VAL A 25 9.50 -14.30 2.02
C VAL A 25 10.90 -13.82 1.63
N ALA A 26 11.93 -14.62 1.94
CA ALA A 26 13.30 -14.34 1.50
C ALA A 26 13.40 -14.28 -0.03
N ALA A 27 12.84 -15.28 -0.73
CA ALA A 27 12.81 -15.31 -2.18
C ALA A 27 12.06 -14.10 -2.78
N ALA A 28 10.93 -13.70 -2.20
CA ALA A 28 10.18 -12.53 -2.65
C ALA A 28 11.03 -11.24 -2.60
N LEU A 29 11.83 -11.06 -1.55
CA LEU A 29 12.76 -9.93 -1.45
C LEU A 29 13.88 -10.01 -2.49
N GLU A 30 14.45 -11.20 -2.73
CA GLU A 30 15.47 -11.42 -3.77
C GLU A 30 14.94 -11.10 -5.18
N PHE A 31 13.66 -11.38 -5.45
CA PHE A 31 12.98 -11.01 -6.70
C PHE A 31 12.54 -9.54 -6.75
N GLY A 32 12.79 -8.75 -5.71
CA GLY A 32 12.41 -7.33 -5.65
C GLY A 32 10.91 -7.09 -5.42
N ILE A 33 10.18 -8.07 -4.90
CA ILE A 33 8.76 -7.89 -4.54
C ILE A 33 8.65 -7.02 -3.29
N ASP A 34 7.95 -5.89 -3.40
CA ASP A 34 7.71 -4.99 -2.27
C ASP A 34 6.64 -5.55 -1.32
N LEU A 35 7.10 -6.23 -0.28
CA LEU A 35 6.24 -6.75 0.79
C LEU A 35 5.78 -5.66 1.77
N THR A 36 6.39 -4.47 1.77
CA THR A 36 5.96 -3.37 2.64
C THR A 36 4.61 -2.81 2.19
N LEU A 37 4.38 -2.73 0.87
CA LEU A 37 3.08 -2.38 0.32
C LEU A 37 2.03 -3.43 0.71
N THR A 38 2.33 -4.72 0.55
CA THR A 38 1.44 -5.81 0.97
C THR A 38 1.10 -5.70 2.46
N PHE A 39 2.11 -5.48 3.30
CA PHE A 39 1.90 -5.31 4.74
C PHE A 39 1.02 -4.10 5.07
N GLY A 40 1.23 -2.97 4.39
CA GLY A 40 0.39 -1.78 4.54
C GLY A 40 -1.08 -2.04 4.21
N GLN A 41 -1.36 -2.87 3.19
CA GLN A 41 -2.73 -3.25 2.83
C GLN A 41 -3.36 -4.20 3.87
N LEU A 42 -2.58 -5.08 4.48
CA LEU A 42 -3.07 -6.00 5.52
C LEU A 42 -3.50 -5.27 6.81
N LYS A 43 -3.02 -4.05 7.04
CA LYS A 43 -3.45 -3.19 8.15
C LYS A 43 -4.82 -2.54 7.92
N LYS A 44 -5.38 -2.63 6.73
CA LYS A 44 -6.60 -1.92 6.32
C LYS A 44 -7.75 -2.90 6.13
N THR A 45 -8.96 -2.45 6.46
CA THR A 45 -10.18 -3.15 6.04
C THR A 45 -10.38 -2.99 4.52
N PRO A 46 -11.20 -3.85 3.88
CA PRO A 46 -11.57 -3.65 2.49
C PRO A 46 -12.13 -2.25 2.21
N GLN A 47 -12.97 -1.72 3.11
CA GLN A 47 -13.55 -0.38 2.97
C GLN A 47 -12.47 0.71 3.02
N GLN A 48 -11.56 0.66 3.99
CA GLN A 48 -10.46 1.63 4.10
C GLN A 48 -9.58 1.67 2.84
N ARG A 49 -9.37 0.52 2.18
CA ARG A 49 -8.62 0.48 0.92
C ARG A 49 -9.37 1.18 -0.23
N VAL A 50 -10.69 1.05 -0.27
CA VAL A 50 -11.54 1.78 -1.23
C VAL A 50 -11.51 3.27 -0.93
N ASP A 51 -11.63 3.65 0.34
CA ASP A 51 -11.62 5.05 0.77
C ASP A 51 -10.30 5.74 0.39
N ASP A 52 -9.17 5.07 0.61
CA ASP A 52 -7.85 5.56 0.20
C ASP A 52 -7.74 5.74 -1.31
N LEU A 53 -8.23 4.78 -2.09
CA LEU A 53 -8.21 4.85 -3.54
C LEU A 53 -9.06 6.03 -4.05
N GLN A 54 -10.25 6.23 -3.48
CA GLN A 54 -11.10 7.37 -3.80
C GLN A 54 -10.42 8.70 -3.43
N SER A 55 -9.70 8.75 -2.31
CA SER A 55 -8.93 9.93 -1.90
C SER A 55 -7.86 10.29 -2.93
N ILE A 56 -7.10 9.29 -3.37
CA ILE A 56 -6.07 9.43 -4.40
C ILE A 56 -6.67 9.92 -5.73
N MET A 57 -7.81 9.35 -6.15
CA MET A 57 -8.50 9.77 -7.37
C MET A 57 -8.89 11.26 -7.33
N ARG A 58 -9.43 11.73 -6.20
CA ARG A 58 -9.76 13.16 -6.02
C ARG A 58 -8.52 14.05 -6.14
N SER A 59 -7.39 13.65 -5.55
CA SER A 59 -6.13 14.40 -5.69
C SER A 59 -5.66 14.49 -7.14
N PHE A 60 -5.81 13.42 -7.92
CA PHE A 60 -5.48 13.45 -9.35
C PHE A 60 -6.40 14.36 -10.16
N GLU A 61 -7.69 14.39 -9.84
CA GLU A 61 -8.63 15.31 -10.47
C GLU A 61 -8.25 16.78 -10.21
N GLU A 62 -7.85 17.11 -8.98
CA GLU A 62 -7.39 18.45 -8.61
C GLU A 62 -6.14 18.86 -9.41
N ILE A 63 -5.16 17.98 -9.52
CA ILE A 63 -3.95 18.22 -10.32
C ILE A 63 -4.31 18.42 -11.80
N ALA A 64 -5.22 17.61 -12.35
CA ALA A 64 -5.65 17.73 -13.73
C ALA A 64 -6.36 19.06 -14.01
N ARG A 65 -7.22 19.52 -13.08
CA ARG A 65 -7.87 20.84 -13.15
C ARG A 65 -6.84 21.96 -13.11
N ALA A 66 -5.91 21.92 -12.15
CA ALA A 66 -4.86 22.93 -12.02
C ALA A 66 -3.99 23.05 -13.29
N ARG A 67 -3.63 21.91 -13.89
CA ARG A 67 -2.89 21.87 -15.17
C ARG A 67 -3.67 22.50 -16.33
N THR A 68 -4.98 22.29 -16.38
CA THR A 68 -5.86 22.85 -17.41
C THR A 68 -5.92 24.37 -17.30
N GLU A 69 -6.07 24.90 -16.08
CA GLU A 69 -6.10 26.34 -15.83
C GLU A 69 -4.76 27.01 -16.15
N LEU A 70 -3.62 26.36 -15.86
CA LEU A 70 -2.30 26.86 -16.26
C LEU A 70 -2.13 26.95 -17.78
N ARG A 71 -2.72 26.02 -18.56
CA ARG A 71 -2.69 26.07 -20.03
C ARG A 71 -3.53 27.20 -20.61
N LYS A 72 -4.66 27.55 -19.99
CA LYS A 72 -5.52 28.66 -20.44
C LYS A 72 -4.92 30.05 -20.22
N ARG A 73 -3.97 30.16 -19.27
CA ARG A 73 -3.29 31.42 -18.91
C ARG A 73 -2.05 31.71 -19.75
N LYS A 74 -1.62 30.79 -20.61
CA LYS A 74 -0.53 30.95 -21.58
C LYS A 74 -1.12 31.21 -22.96
#